data_AF-A0A0M3IL66-F1
#
_entry.id   AF-A0A0M3IL66-F1
#
_cell.length_a   1.000
_cell.length_b   1.000
_cell.length_c   1.000
_cell.angle_alpha   90.00
_cell.angle_beta   90.00
_cell.angle_gamma   90.00
#
_symmetry.space_group_name_H-M   'P 1'
#
loop_
_entity.id
_entity.type
_entity.pdbx_description
1 polymer ?
#
loop_
_entity_poly.entity_id
_entity_poly.type
_entity_poly.pdbx_seq_one_letter_code
_entity_poly.pdbx_strand_id
1 'polypeptide(L)'
;MLLRKHCSVALIYDETGPVLISYPMSFGRHVQQDSADAEGPSIQLLHLLDFYTKSGIHTMSLHPKVKDDRGKLYLLQTVIRREDKHFETSWLFDFNCVSNLQSFFFSALFCDPFIFRNRLYLFNRFGTNLLCVAIAGSDRGEVRILNTYPDGKGGRPNNRYANRCLLLRDEILLVYFHQRLDNPDEEPQLWKLELGPMKWHRLQLLLNHHLPTSRVCLRQAAFEPIAFLHGECGRSACQEKAHLYQISLLQDCVKVYNGS
;
A
#
# COMPACT_ATOMS: atom_id res chain seq x y z
N MET A 1 -26.34 -15.31 11.37
CA MET A 1 -24.94 -15.05 11.77
C MET A 1 -24.43 -13.89 10.91
N LEU A 2 -24.29 -12.69 11.49
CA LEU A 2 -23.81 -11.50 10.78
C LEU A 2 -22.31 -11.63 10.53
N LEU A 3 -21.91 -11.85 9.28
CA LEU A 3 -20.52 -11.71 8.83
C LEU A 3 -20.12 -10.24 8.96
N ARG A 4 -19.29 -9.91 9.96
CA ARG A 4 -18.70 -8.58 10.10
C ARG A 4 -17.83 -8.32 8.87
N LYS A 5 -18.05 -7.19 8.18
CA LYS A 5 -17.17 -6.70 7.10
C LYS A 5 -15.73 -6.63 7.65
N HIS A 6 -14.79 -7.38 7.06
CA HIS A 6 -13.38 -7.30 7.43
C HIS A 6 -12.78 -6.01 6.86
N CYS A 7 -12.75 -4.97 7.69
CA CYS A 7 -12.03 -3.74 7.40
C CYS A 7 -10.63 -3.81 8.02
N SER A 8 -9.62 -3.39 7.25
CA SER A 8 -8.31 -3.06 7.79
C SER A 8 -8.33 -1.62 8.29
N VAL A 9 -7.58 -1.36 9.35
CA VAL A 9 -7.36 -0.01 9.88
C VAL A 9 -5.86 0.26 9.86
N ALA A 10 -5.46 1.39 9.31
CA ALA A 10 -4.07 1.83 9.30
C ALA A 10 -3.97 3.29 9.76
N LEU A 11 -2.84 3.61 10.42
CA LEU A 11 -2.45 4.98 10.72
C LEU A 11 -1.37 5.39 9.71
N ILE A 12 -1.75 6.30 8.82
CA ILE A 12 -0.87 6.87 7.81
C ILE A 12 -0.58 8.33 8.13
N TYR A 13 0.37 8.92 7.39
CA TYR A 13 0.71 10.33 7.50
C TYR A 13 0.68 10.90 6.09
N ASP A 14 -0.04 12.00 5.91
CA ASP A 14 -0.04 12.78 4.68
C ASP A 14 0.57 14.17 4.92
N GLU A 15 0.49 15.05 3.92
CA GLU A 15 0.98 16.44 4.02
C GLU A 15 0.35 17.27 5.14
N THR A 16 -0.83 16.88 5.65
CA THR A 16 -1.57 17.58 6.72
C THR A 16 -1.38 16.95 8.10
N GLY A 17 -0.87 15.71 8.16
CA GLY A 17 -0.53 15.02 9.40
C GLY A 17 -1.11 13.60 9.49
N PRO A 18 -1.37 13.09 10.71
CA PRO A 18 -1.82 11.72 10.91
C PRO A 18 -3.28 11.51 10.47
N VAL A 19 -3.50 10.49 9.63
CA VAL A 19 -4.81 10.09 9.13
C VAL A 19 -5.06 8.63 9.51
N LEU A 20 -6.18 8.39 10.21
CA LEU A 20 -6.69 7.05 10.44
C LEU A 20 -7.54 6.65 9.23
N ILE A 21 -7.16 5.55 8.58
CA ILE A 21 -7.89 5.01 7.43
C ILE A 21 -8.51 3.66 7.80
N SER A 22 -9.79 3.50 7.51
CA SER A 22 -10.48 2.20 7.52
C SER A 22 -10.88 1.85 6.09
N TYR A 23 -10.49 0.67 5.62
CA TYR A 23 -10.72 0.26 4.24
C TYR A 23 -10.97 -1.25 4.13
N PRO A 24 -11.80 -1.69 3.19
CA PRO A 24 -11.94 -3.10 2.90
C PRO A 24 -10.66 -3.62 2.22
N MET A 25 -10.15 -4.77 2.67
CA MET A 25 -8.95 -5.36 2.08
C MET A 25 -9.23 -6.02 0.72
N SER A 26 -10.47 -6.46 0.50
CA SER A 26 -10.93 -7.05 -0.76
C SER A 26 -12.01 -6.20 -1.42
N PHE A 27 -11.93 -6.15 -2.75
CA PHE A 27 -12.99 -5.64 -3.61
C PHE A 27 -13.37 -6.74 -4.62
N GLY A 28 -14.64 -6.85 -5.01
CA GLY A 28 -15.16 -7.84 -5.94
C GLY A 28 -16.50 -7.41 -6.56
N ARG A 29 -17.14 -8.35 -7.27
CA ARG A 29 -18.20 -8.11 -8.27
C ARG A 29 -19.59 -7.79 -7.69
N HIS A 30 -20.26 -6.89 -8.42
CA HIS A 30 -21.67 -6.49 -8.42
C HIS A 30 -22.75 -7.30 -7.66
N VAL A 31 -23.60 -6.52 -6.99
CA VAL A 31 -25.06 -6.54 -7.16
C VAL A 31 -25.45 -5.26 -7.90
N GLN A 32 -26.40 -5.34 -8.84
CA GLN A 32 -26.99 -4.19 -9.51
C GLN A 32 -27.81 -3.40 -8.48
N GLN A 33 -27.42 -2.17 -8.18
CA GLN A 33 -28.19 -1.32 -7.27
C GLN A 33 -29.36 -0.72 -8.04
N ASP A 34 -30.51 -1.39 -7.95
CA ASP A 34 -31.80 -0.81 -8.36
C ASP A 34 -32.40 0.09 -7.25
N SER A 35 -31.70 0.28 -6.13
CA SER A 35 -32.09 1.19 -5.05
C SER A 35 -30.91 2.05 -4.58
N ALA A 36 -31.19 3.34 -4.36
CA ALA A 36 -30.22 4.36 -3.95
C ALA A 36 -29.71 4.21 -2.49
N ASP A 37 -30.24 3.25 -1.73
CA ASP A 37 -30.10 3.19 -0.26
C ASP A 37 -29.24 2.04 0.27
N ALA A 38 -28.63 1.22 -0.58
CA ALA A 38 -27.67 0.22 -0.10
C ALA A 38 -26.27 0.84 0.02
N GLU A 39 -25.79 1.11 1.23
CA GLU A 39 -24.42 1.60 1.43
C GLU A 39 -23.40 0.52 1.00
N GLY A 40 -22.79 0.71 -0.18
CA GLY A 40 -21.65 -0.06 -0.67
C GLY A 40 -20.44 0.08 0.27
N PRO A 41 -19.38 -0.73 0.10
CA PRO A 41 -18.19 -0.57 0.94
C PRO A 41 -17.60 0.83 0.78
N SER A 42 -17.26 1.43 1.91
CA SER A 42 -16.66 2.75 1.98
C SER A 42 -15.24 2.63 2.54
N ILE A 43 -14.38 3.52 2.05
CA ILE A 43 -13.12 3.84 2.68
C ILE A 43 -13.38 5.06 3.54
N GLN A 44 -13.04 4.99 4.82
CA GLN A 44 -13.20 6.09 5.75
C GLN A 44 -11.84 6.67 6.08
N LEU A 45 -11.72 7.98 5.93
CA LEU A 45 -10.55 8.75 6.30
C LEU A 45 -10.93 9.67 7.46
N LEU A 46 -10.13 9.65 8.51
CA LEU A 46 -10.27 10.53 9.66
C LEU A 46 -8.92 11.21 9.93
N HIS A 47 -8.84 12.51 9.67
CA HIS A 47 -7.69 13.32 10.05
C HIS A 47 -7.71 13.49 11.57
N LEU A 48 -6.67 12.97 12.24
CA LEU A 48 -6.63 13.01 13.70
C LEU A 48 -6.32 14.41 14.21
N LEU A 49 -5.79 15.31 13.38
CA LEU A 49 -5.58 16.70 13.76
C LEU A 49 -6.92 17.38 14.10
N ASP A 50 -7.95 17.16 13.29
CA ASP A 50 -9.30 17.70 13.50
C ASP A 50 -9.94 17.24 14.82
N PHE A 51 -9.58 16.03 15.25
CA PHE A 51 -9.95 15.51 16.56
C PHE A 51 -9.34 16.34 17.69
N TYR A 52 -8.05 16.68 17.59
CA TYR A 52 -7.34 17.45 18.63
C TYR A 52 -7.71 18.93 18.64
N THR A 53 -8.02 19.53 17.47
CA THR A 53 -8.37 20.96 17.35
C THR A 53 -9.80 21.28 17.75
N LYS A 54 -10.61 20.27 18.13
CA LYS A 54 -12.03 20.43 18.52
C LYS A 54 -12.89 21.13 17.45
N SER A 55 -12.42 21.17 16.20
CA SER A 55 -13.15 21.71 15.05
C SER A 55 -14.28 20.80 14.56
N GLY A 56 -14.53 19.70 15.28
CA GLY A 56 -15.49 18.66 14.93
C GLY A 56 -14.81 17.51 14.20
N ILE A 57 -15.17 16.27 14.57
CA ILE A 57 -14.67 15.06 13.93
C ILE A 57 -15.39 14.90 12.60
N HIS A 58 -14.68 15.15 11.49
CA HIS A 58 -15.21 14.96 10.15
C HIS A 58 -14.61 13.72 9.53
N THR A 59 -15.38 12.63 9.50
CA THR A 59 -14.99 11.44 8.77
C THR A 59 -15.33 11.62 7.30
N MET A 60 -14.34 11.50 6.42
CA MET A 60 -14.57 11.48 4.99
C MET A 60 -14.81 10.05 4.52
N SER A 61 -16.00 9.81 3.95
CA SER A 61 -16.31 8.55 3.26
C SER A 61 -16.00 8.65 1.77
N LEU A 62 -15.25 7.69 1.25
CA LEU A 62 -15.05 7.46 -0.18
C LEU A 62 -15.80 6.19 -0.56
N HIS A 63 -16.54 6.26 -1.65
CA HIS A 63 -17.26 5.13 -2.22
C HIS A 63 -16.59 4.80 -3.55
N PRO A 64 -15.68 3.80 -3.59
CA PRO A 64 -14.88 3.54 -4.77
C PRO A 64 -15.75 3.12 -5.96
N LYS A 65 -15.57 3.78 -7.10
CA LYS A 65 -16.32 3.61 -8.35
C LYS A 65 -15.38 3.32 -9.52
N VAL A 66 -15.73 2.34 -10.35
CA VAL A 66 -15.06 2.01 -11.61
C VAL A 66 -15.93 2.45 -12.77
N LYS A 67 -15.32 3.01 -13.81
CA LYS A 67 -16.01 3.40 -15.05
C LYS A 67 -15.67 2.39 -16.15
N ASP A 68 -16.66 1.85 -16.85
CA ASP A 68 -16.38 1.02 -18.05
C ASP A 68 -16.05 1.84 -19.30
N ASP A 69 -15.67 1.13 -20.36
CA ASP A 69 -15.39 1.68 -21.70
C ASP A 69 -16.56 2.50 -22.27
N ARG A 70 -17.80 2.27 -21.81
CA ARG A 70 -19.02 2.98 -22.24
C ARG A 70 -19.38 4.15 -21.30
N GLY A 71 -18.55 4.39 -20.29
CA GLY A 71 -18.71 5.46 -19.33
C GLY A 71 -19.67 5.17 -18.18
N LYS A 72 -20.17 3.95 -18.04
CA LYS A 72 -21.06 3.55 -16.95
C LYS A 72 -20.26 3.32 -15.66
N LEU A 73 -20.75 3.87 -14.56
CA LEU A 73 -20.12 3.79 -13.24
C LEU A 73 -20.63 2.59 -12.45
N TYR A 74 -19.71 1.93 -11.74
CA TYR A 74 -19.97 0.75 -10.92
C TYR A 74 -19.29 0.90 -9.57
N LEU A 75 -20.02 0.66 -8.48
CA LEU A 75 -19.41 0.61 -7.14
C LEU A 75 -18.62 -0.70 -7.00
N LEU A 76 -17.38 -0.60 -6.49
CA LEU A 76 -16.66 -1.78 -6.04
C LEU A 76 -17.38 -2.33 -4.80
N GLN A 77 -17.69 -3.62 -4.76
CA GLN A 77 -18.24 -4.28 -3.56
C GLN A 77 -17.14 -5.03 -2.82
N THR A 78 -17.28 -5.29 -1.53
CA THR A 78 -16.36 -6.18 -0.80
C THR A 78 -16.91 -7.59 -0.89
N VAL A 79 -16.12 -8.53 -1.39
CA VAL A 79 -16.51 -9.94 -1.41
C VAL A 79 -15.75 -10.65 -0.29
N ILE A 80 -16.48 -11.39 0.56
CA ILE A 80 -15.94 -12.30 1.57
C ILE A 80 -16.32 -13.71 1.13
N ARG A 81 -15.35 -14.51 0.68
CA ARG A 81 -15.54 -15.96 0.48
C ARG A 81 -14.71 -16.69 1.51
N ARG A 82 -15.38 -17.50 2.32
CA ARG A 82 -14.75 -18.41 3.28
C ARG A 82 -14.54 -19.75 2.56
N GLU A 83 -13.29 -20.16 2.38
CA GLU A 83 -12.98 -21.56 2.10
C GLU A 83 -12.47 -22.19 3.40
N ASP A 84 -13.24 -23.14 3.92
CA ASP A 84 -12.84 -23.97 5.04
C ASP A 84 -11.77 -24.95 4.54
N LYS A 85 -10.49 -24.68 4.82
CA LYS A 85 -9.45 -25.67 5.20
C LYS A 85 -8.09 -24.99 5.39
N HIS A 86 -7.55 -25.18 6.60
CA HIS A 86 -6.23 -24.79 7.10
C HIS A 86 -5.95 -23.29 7.31
N PHE A 87 -5.39 -23.01 8.49
CA PHE A 87 -5.08 -21.69 9.05
C PHE A 87 -3.93 -21.02 8.28
N GLU A 88 -4.20 -20.51 7.09
CA GLU A 88 -3.53 -19.35 6.51
C GLU A 88 -4.60 -18.56 5.74
N THR A 89 -4.77 -17.29 6.07
CA THR A 89 -5.83 -16.44 5.48
C THR A 89 -5.39 -15.96 4.09
N SER A 90 -5.45 -16.86 3.12
CA SER A 90 -5.33 -16.56 1.68
C SER A 90 -6.73 -16.32 1.12
N TRP A 91 -7.04 -15.07 0.78
CA TRP A 91 -8.33 -14.68 0.19
C TRP A 91 -8.20 -14.58 -1.35
N LEU A 92 -8.95 -15.42 -2.07
CA LEU A 92 -8.96 -15.55 -3.54
C LEU A 92 -10.14 -14.79 -4.16
N PHE A 93 -9.89 -13.95 -5.19
CA PHE A 93 -10.94 -13.30 -6.00
C PHE A 93 -10.55 -13.10 -7.48
N ASP A 94 -11.55 -12.96 -8.34
CA ASP A 94 -11.43 -12.96 -9.81
C ASP A 94 -11.96 -11.63 -10.39
N PHE A 95 -11.20 -10.96 -11.28
CA PHE A 95 -11.48 -9.61 -11.80
C PHE A 95 -11.87 -9.60 -13.29
N ASN A 96 -13.01 -10.17 -13.70
CA ASN A 96 -13.41 -10.21 -15.13
C ASN A 96 -14.42 -9.11 -15.47
N CYS A 97 -14.01 -7.85 -15.75
CA CYS A 97 -14.74 -6.98 -16.70
C CYS A 97 -14.10 -5.59 -16.90
N VAL A 98 -13.29 -5.41 -17.96
CA VAL A 98 -13.36 -4.33 -18.97
C VAL A 98 -12.65 -4.91 -20.21
N SER A 99 -13.24 -4.82 -21.39
CA SER A 99 -12.71 -5.37 -22.65
C SER A 99 -11.34 -4.82 -23.05
N ASN A 100 -10.88 -3.74 -22.43
CA ASN A 100 -9.53 -3.16 -22.58
C ASN A 100 -8.63 -3.32 -21.34
N LEU A 101 -9.09 -4.02 -20.29
CA LEU A 101 -8.26 -4.64 -19.24
C LEU A 101 -8.05 -6.13 -19.55
N GLN A 102 -7.77 -6.46 -20.82
CA GLN A 102 -7.49 -7.82 -21.23
C GLN A 102 -6.18 -8.33 -20.60
N SER A 103 -6.32 -9.39 -19.78
CA SER A 103 -5.29 -10.37 -19.37
C SER A 103 -4.51 -10.22 -18.05
N PHE A 104 -4.94 -9.41 -17.08
CA PHE A 104 -4.36 -9.48 -15.72
C PHE A 104 -5.32 -10.12 -14.70
N PHE A 105 -5.61 -11.41 -14.95
CA PHE A 105 -6.36 -12.26 -14.04
C PHE A 105 -5.48 -12.77 -12.92
N PHE A 106 -5.45 -12.07 -11.78
CA PHE A 106 -5.14 -12.66 -10.48
C PHE A 106 -5.83 -11.86 -9.36
N SER A 107 -6.26 -12.59 -8.34
CA SER A 107 -6.76 -12.10 -7.05
C SER A 107 -5.92 -10.97 -6.47
N ALA A 108 -6.49 -9.76 -6.43
CA ALA A 108 -5.83 -8.58 -5.89
C ALA A 108 -6.33 -8.28 -4.47
N LEU A 109 -5.42 -8.41 -3.51
CA LEU A 109 -5.58 -7.97 -2.13
C LEU A 109 -4.86 -6.63 -2.00
N PHE A 110 -5.56 -5.56 -1.64
CA PHE A 110 -4.95 -4.23 -1.56
C PHE A 110 -4.63 -3.85 -0.11
N CYS A 111 -3.40 -3.39 0.14
CA CYS A 111 -2.85 -3.07 1.46
C CYS A 111 -1.88 -1.88 1.40
N ASP A 112 -1.29 -1.57 2.56
CA ASP A 112 -0.25 -0.54 2.70
C ASP A 112 -0.66 0.82 2.10
N PRO A 113 -1.71 1.45 2.66
CA PRO A 113 -2.24 2.69 2.12
C PRO A 113 -1.26 3.86 2.28
N PHE A 114 -1.28 4.78 1.32
CA PHE A 114 -0.66 6.11 1.45
C PHE A 114 -1.48 7.15 0.68
N ILE A 115 -1.43 8.41 1.12
CA ILE A 115 -2.09 9.53 0.44
C ILE A 115 -1.03 10.38 -0.21
N PHE A 116 -1.26 10.77 -1.46
CA PHE A 116 -0.39 11.66 -2.19
C PHE A 116 -1.22 12.49 -3.19
N ARG A 117 -1.06 13.81 -3.17
CA ARG A 117 -1.74 14.75 -4.10
C ARG A 117 -3.26 14.50 -4.20
N ASN A 118 -3.95 14.47 -3.05
CA ASN A 118 -5.40 14.24 -2.94
C ASN A 118 -5.89 12.91 -3.55
N ARG A 119 -5.02 11.89 -3.58
CA ARG A 119 -5.36 10.54 -4.01
C ARG A 119 -4.89 9.54 -2.96
N LEU A 120 -5.73 8.55 -2.70
CA LEU A 120 -5.40 7.40 -1.88
C LEU A 120 -4.85 6.30 -2.77
N TYR A 121 -3.71 5.76 -2.39
CA TYR A 121 -3.06 4.65 -3.07
C TYR A 121 -3.02 3.44 -2.14
N LEU A 122 -3.19 2.24 -2.70
CA LEU A 122 -2.99 0.97 -2.01
C LEU A 122 -2.18 0.03 -2.90
N PHE A 123 -1.20 -0.65 -2.33
CA PHE A 123 -0.46 -1.69 -3.04
C PHE A 123 -1.27 -2.94 -3.22
N ASN A 124 -1.15 -3.57 -4.39
CA ASN A 124 -1.46 -4.99 -4.48
C ASN A 124 -0.45 -5.78 -3.65
N ARG A 125 -0.94 -6.57 -2.70
CA ARG A 125 -0.13 -7.38 -1.79
C ARG A 125 0.82 -8.31 -2.52
N PHE A 126 0.37 -8.89 -3.63
CA PHE A 126 1.12 -9.85 -4.43
C PHE A 126 1.67 -9.23 -5.73
N GLY A 127 1.78 -7.90 -5.76
CA GLY A 127 2.18 -7.17 -6.94
C GLY A 127 2.91 -5.87 -6.63
N THR A 128 3.25 -5.17 -7.71
CA THR A 128 3.84 -3.82 -7.68
C THR A 128 2.89 -2.76 -8.22
N ASN A 129 1.74 -3.15 -8.75
CA ASN A 129 0.69 -2.23 -9.15
C ASN A 129 -0.05 -1.64 -7.95
N LEU A 130 -0.65 -0.48 -8.17
CA LEU A 130 -1.34 0.32 -7.17
C LEU A 130 -2.82 0.47 -7.54
N LEU A 131 -3.71 0.32 -6.57
CA LEU A 131 -5.04 0.90 -6.62
C LEU A 131 -4.91 2.39 -6.32
N CYS A 132 -5.56 3.24 -7.09
CA CYS A 132 -5.60 4.69 -6.89
C CYS A 132 -7.05 5.14 -6.82
N VAL A 133 -7.41 5.89 -5.78
CA VAL A 133 -8.76 6.41 -5.53
C VAL A 133 -8.68 7.92 -5.34
N ALA A 134 -9.42 8.69 -6.13
CA ALA A 134 -9.50 10.14 -5.95
C ALA A 134 -10.22 10.50 -4.64
N ILE A 135 -9.61 11.36 -3.81
CA ILE A 135 -10.17 11.78 -2.53
C ILE A 135 -11.07 13.01 -2.71
N ALA A 136 -10.68 13.93 -3.61
CA ALA A 136 -11.36 15.18 -3.88
C ALA A 136 -11.46 15.45 -5.40
N GLY A 137 -12.22 16.48 -5.78
CA GLY A 137 -12.43 16.88 -7.17
C GLY A 137 -13.65 16.24 -7.84
N SER A 138 -13.82 16.50 -9.15
CA SER A 138 -14.94 15.98 -9.94
C SER A 138 -14.89 14.47 -10.16
N ASP A 139 -13.70 13.87 -10.04
CA ASP A 139 -13.46 12.43 -10.14
C ASP A 139 -13.46 11.74 -8.77
N ARG A 140 -13.91 12.40 -7.69
CA ARG A 140 -13.92 11.83 -6.33
C ARG A 140 -14.54 10.42 -6.30
N GLY A 141 -13.79 9.48 -5.73
CA GLY A 141 -14.15 8.07 -5.65
C GLY A 141 -13.85 7.26 -6.91
N GLU A 142 -13.43 7.88 -8.02
CA GLU A 142 -12.98 7.16 -9.22
C GLU A 142 -11.75 6.31 -8.89
N VAL A 143 -11.77 5.06 -9.36
CA VAL A 143 -10.74 4.07 -9.14
C VAL A 143 -9.97 3.79 -10.42
N ARG A 144 -8.64 3.75 -10.27
CA ARG A 144 -7.70 3.36 -11.34
C ARG A 144 -6.70 2.33 -10.82
N ILE A 145 -6.29 1.41 -11.68
CA ILE A 145 -5.13 0.55 -11.44
C ILE A 145 -3.94 1.17 -12.15
N LEU A 146 -2.90 1.49 -11.39
CA LEU A 146 -1.67 2.07 -11.90
C LEU A 146 -0.59 0.99 -11.95
N ASN A 147 0.01 0.85 -13.12
CA ASN A 147 1.19 0.01 -13.29
C ASN A 147 2.44 0.78 -12.86
N THR A 148 3.44 0.02 -12.43
CA THR A 148 4.76 0.54 -12.11
C THR A 148 5.81 -0.12 -12.97
N TYR A 149 6.89 0.60 -13.23
CA TYR A 149 7.88 0.25 -14.24
C TYR A 149 9.28 0.15 -13.61
N PRO A 150 10.15 -0.72 -14.12
CA PRO A 150 11.56 -0.68 -13.77
C PRO A 150 12.23 0.60 -14.30
N ASP A 151 13.30 1.04 -13.66
CA ASP A 151 14.24 1.96 -14.29
C ASP A 151 15.03 1.25 -15.42
N GLY A 152 15.52 1.97 -16.42
CA GLY A 152 16.05 1.41 -17.69
C GLY A 152 17.19 0.40 -17.56
N LYS A 153 17.85 0.30 -16.40
CA LYS A 153 18.85 -0.73 -16.04
C LYS A 153 18.47 -1.55 -14.79
N GLY A 154 17.37 -1.20 -14.12
CA GLY A 154 16.95 -1.75 -12.83
C GLY A 154 15.88 -2.82 -12.95
N GLY A 155 15.78 -3.67 -11.92
CA GLY A 155 14.64 -4.56 -11.76
C GLY A 155 13.42 -3.85 -11.18
N ARG A 156 12.38 -4.63 -10.90
CA ARG A 156 11.26 -4.26 -10.03
C ARG A 156 11.31 -5.09 -8.75
N PRO A 157 10.67 -4.66 -7.64
CA PRO A 157 10.52 -5.51 -6.48
C PRO A 157 9.90 -6.86 -6.85
N ASN A 158 10.38 -7.94 -6.22
CA ASN A 158 9.81 -9.26 -6.41
C ASN A 158 8.38 -9.27 -5.85
N ASN A 159 7.43 -9.80 -6.63
CA ASN A 159 6.01 -9.82 -6.28
C ASN A 159 5.65 -10.80 -5.15
N ARG A 160 6.61 -11.62 -4.71
CA ARG A 160 6.46 -12.56 -3.59
C ARG A 160 6.78 -11.94 -2.22
N TYR A 161 7.20 -10.68 -2.17
CA TYR A 161 7.25 -9.92 -0.92
C TYR A 161 5.84 -9.45 -0.54
N ALA A 162 5.28 -10.09 0.49
CA ALA A 162 3.94 -9.77 0.97
C ALA A 162 3.91 -8.66 2.01
N ASN A 163 5.01 -8.47 2.76
CA ASN A 163 5.07 -7.49 3.84
C ASN A 163 6.09 -6.41 3.50
N ARG A 164 5.65 -5.16 3.62
CA ARG A 164 6.43 -3.96 3.31
C ARG A 164 6.07 -2.87 4.31
N CYS A 165 6.99 -1.96 4.57
CA CYS A 165 6.69 -0.70 5.21
C CYS A 165 7.05 0.48 4.29
N LEU A 166 6.27 1.54 4.41
CA LEU A 166 6.29 2.66 3.50
C LEU A 166 6.75 3.94 4.20
N LEU A 167 7.50 4.76 3.47
CA LEU A 167 7.79 6.13 3.84
C LEU A 167 7.62 7.03 2.63
N LEU A 168 6.58 7.86 2.65
CA LEU A 168 6.35 8.88 1.63
C LEU A 168 7.15 10.14 1.98
N ARG A 169 7.88 10.66 0.99
CA ARG A 169 8.58 11.93 1.08
C ARG A 169 8.57 12.61 -0.30
N ASP A 170 8.00 13.80 -0.36
CA ASP A 170 7.89 14.57 -1.60
C ASP A 170 7.27 13.71 -2.72
N GLU A 171 7.95 13.58 -3.86
CA GLU A 171 7.51 12.77 -5.02
C GLU A 171 7.99 11.30 -4.95
N ILE A 172 8.52 10.88 -3.82
CA ILE A 172 9.21 9.60 -3.64
C ILE A 172 8.54 8.77 -2.55
N LEU A 173 8.30 7.50 -2.85
CA LEU A 173 7.91 6.50 -1.87
C LEU A 173 9.06 5.53 -1.64
N LEU A 174 9.63 5.55 -0.44
CA LEU A 174 10.58 4.54 0.02
C LEU A 174 9.81 3.33 0.53
N VAL A 175 10.22 2.14 0.07
CA VAL A 175 9.56 0.88 0.37
C VAL A 175 10.59 -0.12 0.87
N TYR A 176 10.44 -0.54 2.12
CA TYR A 176 11.26 -1.56 2.73
C TYR A 176 10.49 -2.88 2.74
N PHE A 177 10.91 -3.82 1.90
CA PHE A 177 10.33 -5.14 1.79
C PHE A 177 11.07 -6.08 2.74
N HIS A 178 10.37 -6.65 3.72
CA HIS A 178 11.04 -7.29 4.86
C HIS A 178 10.72 -8.77 5.04
N GLN A 179 9.84 -9.34 4.22
CA GLN A 179 9.54 -10.77 4.24
C GLN A 179 9.02 -11.26 2.88
N ARG A 180 9.69 -12.26 2.30
CA ARG A 180 9.18 -13.03 1.16
C ARG A 180 8.36 -14.21 1.65
N LEU A 181 7.26 -14.50 0.97
CA LEU A 181 6.42 -15.66 1.29
C LEU A 181 7.05 -16.99 0.88
N ASP A 182 7.80 -17.00 -0.21
CA ASP A 182 8.38 -18.22 -0.79
C ASP A 182 9.79 -18.53 -0.28
N ASN A 183 10.48 -17.53 0.24
CA ASN A 183 11.82 -17.66 0.80
C ASN A 183 11.96 -16.76 2.04
N PRO A 184 11.43 -17.18 3.20
CA PRO A 184 11.42 -16.35 4.42
C PRO A 184 12.81 -15.92 4.90
N ASP A 185 13.86 -16.65 4.52
CA ASP A 185 15.26 -16.36 4.87
C ASP A 185 15.92 -15.33 3.95
N GLU A 186 15.27 -14.93 2.86
CA GLU A 186 15.80 -13.87 1.99
C GLU A 186 15.93 -12.55 2.75
N GLU A 187 17.07 -11.88 2.56
CA GLU A 187 17.30 -10.59 3.18
C GLU A 187 16.33 -9.50 2.68
N PRO A 188 15.90 -8.60 3.59
CA PRO A 188 15.10 -7.43 3.23
C PRO A 188 15.71 -6.56 2.14
N GLN A 189 14.85 -5.87 1.39
CA GLN A 189 15.26 -4.99 0.30
C GLN A 189 14.67 -3.60 0.47
N LEU A 190 15.49 -2.58 0.19
CA LEU A 190 15.04 -1.19 0.14
C LEU A 190 14.91 -0.74 -1.32
N TRP A 191 13.76 -0.16 -1.62
CA TRP A 191 13.42 0.33 -2.95
C TRP A 191 12.86 1.75 -2.87
N LYS A 192 13.05 2.50 -3.95
CA LYS A 192 12.48 3.81 -4.19
C LYS A 192 11.49 3.72 -5.35
N LEU A 193 10.27 4.22 -5.16
CA LEU A 193 9.30 4.44 -6.22
C LEU A 193 9.14 5.95 -6.46
N GLU A 194 9.44 6.40 -7.67
CA GLU A 194 9.12 7.77 -8.10
C GLU A 194 7.65 7.84 -8.53
N LEU A 195 6.83 8.62 -7.82
CA LEU A 195 5.37 8.60 -7.97
C LEU A 195 4.87 9.29 -9.25
N GLY A 196 5.62 10.25 -9.78
CA GLY A 196 5.31 10.86 -11.08
C GLY A 196 5.40 9.86 -12.23
N PRO A 197 6.58 9.28 -12.50
CA PRO A 197 6.77 8.33 -13.60
C PRO A 197 6.40 6.87 -13.24
N MET A 198 6.06 6.59 -11.98
CA MET A 198 5.84 5.24 -11.43
C MET A 198 7.02 4.29 -11.66
N LYS A 199 8.25 4.79 -11.44
CA LYS A 199 9.50 4.05 -11.69
C LYS A 199 10.17 3.56 -10.41
N TRP A 200 10.59 2.30 -10.43
CA TRP A 200 11.32 1.65 -9.35
C TRP A 200 12.83 1.76 -9.52
N HIS A 201 13.51 2.08 -8.41
CA HIS A 201 14.95 2.04 -8.28
C HIS A 201 15.31 1.23 -7.03
N ARG A 202 16.18 0.23 -7.20
CA ARG A 202 16.71 -0.52 -6.07
C ARG A 202 17.74 0.33 -5.35
N LEU A 203 17.63 0.43 -4.03
CA LEU A 203 18.62 1.10 -3.20
C LEU A 203 19.52 0.04 -2.55
N GLN A 204 20.78 0.41 -2.35
CA GLN A 204 21.69 -0.42 -1.57
C GLN A 204 21.33 -0.25 -0.09
N LEU A 205 20.99 -1.35 0.57
CA LEU A 205 20.67 -1.36 1.98
C LEU A 205 21.91 -1.85 2.75
N LEU A 206 22.59 -0.92 3.40
CA LEU A 206 23.76 -1.20 4.24
C LEU A 206 23.40 -0.87 5.69
N LEU A 207 23.18 -1.90 6.48
CA LEU A 207 22.94 -1.79 7.92
C LEU A 207 24.13 -2.44 8.65
N ASN A 208 24.56 -1.84 9.75
CA ASN A 208 25.76 -2.28 10.48
C ASN A 208 25.58 -3.63 11.20
N HIS A 209 24.35 -4.13 11.32
CA HIS A 209 24.00 -5.37 12.00
C HIS A 209 22.92 -6.14 11.20
N HIS A 210 22.09 -6.93 11.88
CA HIS A 210 21.07 -7.75 11.27
C HIS A 210 19.88 -6.93 10.76
N LEU A 211 19.37 -7.32 9.60
CA LEU A 211 18.21 -6.66 9.00
C LEU A 211 16.92 -7.02 9.75
N PRO A 212 16.06 -6.05 10.11
CA PRO A 212 14.75 -6.32 10.68
C PRO A 212 13.82 -7.03 9.69
N THR A 213 13.16 -8.11 10.11
CA THR A 213 12.29 -8.92 9.23
C THR A 213 10.84 -9.02 9.73
N SER A 214 10.60 -8.74 11.01
CA SER A 214 9.27 -8.79 11.65
C SER A 214 8.96 -7.48 12.37
N ARG A 215 7.67 -7.15 12.48
CA ARG A 215 7.14 -5.93 13.13
C ARG A 215 7.91 -4.67 12.76
N VAL A 216 8.20 -4.54 11.47
CA VAL A 216 9.05 -3.46 10.96
C VAL A 216 8.26 -2.16 10.86
N CYS A 217 8.85 -1.06 11.28
CA CYS A 217 8.32 0.28 11.07
C CYS A 217 9.43 1.19 10.53
N LEU A 218 9.10 1.95 9.49
CA LEU A 218 9.93 2.98 8.91
C LEU A 218 9.23 4.33 9.10
N ARG A 219 9.89 5.27 9.78
CA ARG A 219 9.32 6.58 10.09
C ARG A 219 10.35 7.68 9.82
N GLN A 220 9.93 8.77 9.20
CA GLN A 220 10.77 9.95 9.07
C GLN A 220 10.82 10.71 10.40
N ALA A 221 12.01 11.22 10.73
CA ALA A 221 12.21 12.16 11.82
C ALA A 221 11.54 13.50 11.50
N ALA A 222 10.94 14.13 12.50
CA ALA A 222 10.33 15.44 12.31
C ALA A 222 11.40 16.47 11.92
N PHE A 223 11.15 17.24 10.86
CA PHE A 223 11.98 18.37 10.41
C PHE A 223 13.42 18.04 10.01
N GLU A 224 13.78 16.76 9.89
CA GLU A 224 15.13 16.32 9.52
C GLU A 224 15.08 15.35 8.32
N PRO A 225 16.12 15.34 7.46
CA PRO A 225 16.22 14.41 6.35
C PRO A 225 16.74 13.04 6.82
N ILE A 226 16.13 12.51 7.88
CA ILE A 226 16.51 11.27 8.55
C ILE A 226 15.26 10.40 8.67
N ALA A 227 15.43 9.10 8.52
CA ALA A 227 14.42 8.10 8.86
C ALA A 227 14.94 7.12 9.89
N PHE A 228 14.04 6.63 10.73
CA PHE A 228 14.28 5.54 11.65
C PHE A 228 13.62 4.28 11.14
N LEU A 229 14.39 3.21 11.04
CA LEU A 229 13.94 1.86 10.75
C LEU A 229 14.07 1.04 12.03
N HIS A 230 12.95 0.58 12.57
CA HIS A 230 12.96 -0.36 13.69
C HIS A 230 12.25 -1.66 13.31
N GLY A 231 12.62 -2.74 13.97
CA GLY A 231 11.86 -3.98 13.92
C GLY A 231 12.54 -5.12 14.66
N GLU A 232 11.85 -6.24 14.73
CA GLU A 232 12.36 -7.48 15.30
C GLU A 232 13.37 -8.13 14.36
N CYS A 233 14.44 -8.63 14.97
CA CYS A 233 15.43 -9.45 14.30
C CYS A 233 14.87 -10.86 14.10
N GLY A 234 14.81 -11.32 12.84
CA GLY A 234 14.37 -12.69 12.53
C GLY A 234 15.36 -13.78 12.91
N ARG A 235 16.56 -13.43 13.40
CA ARG A 235 17.60 -14.41 13.74
C ARG A 235 17.42 -14.91 15.16
N SER A 236 17.22 -16.23 15.29
CA SER A 236 17.06 -16.91 16.59
C SER A 236 18.21 -16.62 17.56
N ALA A 237 19.44 -16.58 17.06
CA ALA A 237 20.66 -16.36 17.82
C ALA A 237 20.98 -14.87 18.12
N CYS A 238 20.19 -13.92 17.62
CA CYS A 238 20.39 -12.50 17.95
C CYS A 238 20.04 -12.25 19.44
N GLN A 239 20.97 -11.66 20.19
CA GLN A 239 20.77 -11.35 21.62
C GLN A 239 19.86 -10.14 21.82
N GLU A 240 19.96 -9.13 20.94
CA GLU A 240 19.20 -7.88 21.04
C GLU A 240 17.71 -8.03 20.70
N LYS A 241 17.34 -9.07 19.95
CA LYS A 241 15.98 -9.40 19.46
C LYS A 241 15.30 -8.36 18.58
N ALA A 242 15.65 -7.09 18.68
CA ALA A 242 15.17 -5.99 17.85
C ALA A 242 16.29 -4.99 17.60
N HIS A 243 16.21 -4.27 16.48
CA HIS A 243 17.20 -3.28 16.09
C HIS A 243 16.53 -1.97 15.72
N LEU A 244 17.22 -0.86 16.00
CA LEU A 244 16.85 0.49 15.60
C LEU A 244 18.00 1.08 14.78
N TYR A 245 17.67 1.52 13.57
CA TYR A 245 18.62 2.14 12.66
C TYR A 245 18.20 3.55 12.33
N GLN A 246 19.19 4.42 12.18
CA GLN A 246 19.02 5.75 11.61
C GLN A 246 19.54 5.73 10.17
N ILE A 247 18.72 6.21 9.24
CA ILE A 247 18.98 6.22 7.80
C ILE A 247 18.97 7.67 7.33
N SER A 248 20.03 8.10 6.65
CA SER A 248 20.05 9.41 5.98
C SER A 248 19.20 9.37 4.72
N LEU A 249 18.29 10.33 4.56
CA LEU A 249 17.46 10.51 3.37
C LEU A 249 18.10 11.49 2.36
N LEU A 250 19.31 11.98 2.64
CA LEU A 250 20.06 12.86 1.75
C LEU A 250 20.88 12.11 0.70
N GLN A 251 20.87 10.77 0.69
CA GLN A 251 21.67 10.01 -0.26
C GLN A 251 21.13 10.17 -1.69
N ASP A 252 21.88 10.90 -2.50
CA ASP A 252 21.80 10.84 -3.95
C ASP A 252 22.09 9.39 -4.38
N CYS A 253 21.18 8.81 -5.16
CA CYS A 253 21.32 7.45 -5.67
C CYS A 253 22.73 7.24 -6.24
N VAL A 254 23.45 6.23 -5.74
CA VAL A 254 24.76 5.82 -6.25
C VAL A 254 24.63 5.66 -7.76
N LYS A 255 25.19 6.61 -8.52
CA LYS A 255 25.42 6.44 -9.95
C LYS A 255 26.34 5.23 -10.06
N VAL A 256 25.81 4.11 -10.54
CA VAL A 256 26.62 2.99 -10.97
C VAL A 256 27.53 3.53 -12.07
N TYR A 257 28.79 3.77 -11.74
CA TYR A 257 29.82 4.01 -12.73
C TYR A 257 29.96 2.71 -13.51
N ASN A 258 29.39 2.68 -14.71
CA ASN A 258 29.75 1.68 -15.69
C ASN A 258 31.20 1.94 -16.05
N GLY A 259 32.12 1.09 -15.57
CA GLY A 259 33.47 1.03 -16.08
C GLY A 259 33.42 0.83 -17.59
N SER A 260 33.99 1.78 -18.31
CA SER A 260 34.35 1.73 -19.73
C SER A 260 35.33 0.61 -20.01
#